data_AF-A0A936F8B9-F1
#
_entry.id   AF-A0A936F8B9-F1
#
_cell.length_a   1.000
_cell.length_b   1.000
_cell.length_c   1.000
_cell.angle_alpha   90.00
_cell.angle_beta   90.00
_cell.angle_gamma   90.00
#
_symmetry.space_group_name_H-M   'P 1'
#
loop_
_entity.id
_entity.type
_entity.pdbx_description
1 polymer ?
#
loop_
_entity_poly.entity_id
_entity_poly.type
_entity_poly.pdbx_seq_one_letter_code
_entity_poly.pdbx_strand_id
1 'polypeptide(L)'
;MAVQEGIDIFSSVPLYVMPKFGESKLSDATGFLWFKNGQHWLITNWHVVSGRHPETEKCLHSQAGVPDRLTVFFQNIDLQLDPIEVDVSLFDEETPTWSEHPDHGRKVDLAAIKIDVPHMSEANYCAINAIKSMDLRQRVGDRCYILGFPFGRQGYGFPVWKGGTFASEPYLSKITNEPILVDSASRPGVWLSCDPAGIWAIGMGRWNDRPCSEWAWRQSIGRNLCGSVAH
;
A
#
# COMPACT_ATOMS: atom_id res chain seq x y z
N MET A 1 10.30 -8.34 -14.72
CA MET A 1 8.87 -8.14 -14.41
C MET A 1 8.12 -9.17 -15.23
N ALA A 2 7.51 -10.16 -14.59
CA ALA A 2 6.56 -11.03 -15.25
C ALA A 2 5.19 -10.34 -15.13
N VAL A 3 4.75 -9.69 -16.21
CA VAL A 3 3.37 -9.23 -16.33
C VAL A 3 2.77 -10.13 -17.40
N GLN A 4 1.76 -10.90 -17.02
CA GLN A 4 1.08 -11.81 -17.93
C GLN A 4 0.44 -11.03 -19.08
N GLU A 5 0.52 -11.59 -20.29
CA GLU A 5 0.00 -10.97 -21.50
C GLU A 5 -1.52 -10.69 -21.36
N GLY A 6 -1.94 -9.47 -21.70
CA GLY A 6 -3.34 -9.04 -21.63
C GLY A 6 -3.81 -8.50 -20.27
N ILE A 7 -2.99 -8.54 -19.22
CA ILE A 7 -3.29 -7.91 -17.92
C ILE A 7 -2.57 -6.57 -17.83
N ASP A 8 -3.29 -5.51 -17.45
CA ASP A 8 -2.68 -4.21 -17.20
C ASP A 8 -1.70 -4.30 -16.03
N ILE A 9 -0.46 -3.80 -16.21
CA ILE A 9 0.61 -3.86 -15.20
C ILE A 9 0.20 -3.26 -13.85
N PHE A 10 -0.66 -2.24 -13.83
CA PHE A 10 -1.13 -1.64 -12.59
C PHE A 10 -2.10 -2.54 -11.84
N SER A 11 -2.74 -3.51 -12.50
CA SER A 11 -3.55 -4.53 -11.83
C SER A 11 -2.69 -5.51 -11.02
N SER A 12 -1.38 -5.58 -11.29
CA SER A 12 -0.43 -6.40 -10.53
C SER A 12 0.22 -5.65 -9.36
N VAL A 13 -0.12 -4.37 -9.12
CA VAL A 13 0.47 -3.58 -8.04
C VAL A 13 -0.24 -3.80 -6.70
N PRO A 14 -1.57 -3.63 -6.59
CA PRO A 14 -2.25 -3.85 -5.33
C PRO A 14 -2.30 -5.35 -5.03
N LEU A 15 -1.99 -5.68 -3.79
CA LEU A 15 -2.14 -7.01 -3.23
C LEU A 15 -3.29 -6.98 -2.24
N TYR A 16 -4.07 -8.06 -2.24
CA TYR A 16 -5.07 -8.28 -1.20
C TYR A 16 -4.35 -8.70 0.07
N VAL A 17 -4.67 -8.01 1.16
CA VAL A 17 -4.06 -8.21 2.48
C VAL A 17 -5.17 -8.56 3.45
N MET A 18 -4.97 -9.61 4.23
CA MET A 18 -5.93 -10.08 5.21
C MET A 18 -5.28 -10.10 6.61
N PRO A 19 -5.59 -9.13 7.48
CA PRO A 19 -5.20 -9.19 8.88
C PRO A 19 -5.91 -10.34 9.60
N LYS A 20 -5.15 -11.11 10.37
CA LYS A 20 -5.65 -12.23 11.16
C LYS A 20 -5.22 -12.11 12.63
N PHE A 21 -5.97 -12.78 13.51
CA PHE A 21 -5.56 -13.07 14.89
C PHE A 21 -5.86 -14.54 15.17
N GLY A 22 -4.81 -15.35 15.37
CA GLY A 22 -4.91 -16.79 15.30
C GLY A 22 -5.57 -17.22 13.99
N GLU A 23 -6.58 -18.08 14.06
CA GLU A 23 -7.32 -18.57 12.89
C GLU A 23 -8.42 -17.61 12.40
N SER A 24 -8.63 -16.48 13.08
CA SER A 24 -9.72 -15.56 12.75
C SER A 24 -9.27 -14.46 11.79
N LYS A 25 -10.00 -14.30 10.68
CA LYS A 25 -9.93 -13.11 9.83
C LYS A 25 -10.52 -11.90 10.57
N LEU A 26 -9.80 -10.77 10.59
CA LEU A 26 -10.28 -9.53 11.21
C LEU A 26 -10.91 -8.56 10.21
N SER A 27 -10.32 -8.40 9.02
CA SER A 27 -10.79 -7.45 8.01
C SER A 27 -10.24 -7.76 6.61
N ASP A 28 -10.67 -6.98 5.62
CA ASP A 28 -10.14 -6.94 4.26
C ASP A 28 -9.32 -5.67 4.09
N ALA A 29 -8.10 -5.78 3.57
CA ALA A 29 -7.21 -4.65 3.34
C ALA A 29 -6.52 -4.75 1.98
N THR A 30 -5.89 -3.65 1.60
CA THR A 30 -5.05 -3.58 0.41
C THR A 30 -3.64 -3.12 0.82
N GLY A 31 -2.63 -3.72 0.21
CA GLY A 31 -1.25 -3.25 0.28
C GLY A 31 -0.64 -3.21 -1.11
N PHE A 32 0.60 -2.75 -1.21
CA PHE A 32 1.39 -2.83 -2.44
C PHE A 32 2.87 -3.03 -2.09
N LEU A 33 3.64 -3.50 -3.06
CA LEU A 33 5.06 -3.73 -2.85
C LEU A 33 5.91 -2.50 -3.18
N TRP A 34 6.94 -2.30 -2.36
CA TRP A 34 8.04 -1.41 -2.62
C TRP A 34 9.35 -2.19 -2.61
N PHE A 35 10.16 -2.04 -3.67
CA PHE A 35 11.44 -2.75 -3.78
C PHE A 35 12.62 -1.82 -3.52
N LYS A 36 13.47 -2.15 -2.55
CA LYS A 36 14.65 -1.34 -2.22
C LYS A 36 15.77 -2.22 -1.69
N ASN A 37 17.00 -2.00 -2.17
CA ASN A 37 18.21 -2.70 -1.72
C ASN A 37 18.10 -4.24 -1.74
N GLY A 38 17.46 -4.81 -2.76
CA GLY A 38 17.28 -6.27 -2.85
C GLY A 38 16.13 -6.84 -2.01
N GLN A 39 15.43 -6.01 -1.23
CA GLN A 39 14.34 -6.41 -0.35
C GLN A 39 12.99 -5.88 -0.84
N HIS A 40 11.96 -6.73 -0.76
CA HIS A 40 10.57 -6.31 -0.91
C HIS A 40 9.98 -5.89 0.43
N TRP A 41 9.21 -4.81 0.39
CA TRP A 41 8.48 -4.27 1.51
C TRP A 41 7.01 -4.21 1.15
N LEU A 42 6.16 -4.78 1.99
CA LEU A 42 4.72 -4.57 1.94
C LEU A 42 4.42 -3.21 2.56
N ILE A 43 3.80 -2.34 1.78
CA ILE A 43 3.29 -1.05 2.24
C ILE A 43 1.78 -1.17 2.38
N THR A 44 1.26 -0.85 3.56
CA THR A 44 -0.18 -0.80 3.85
C THR A 44 -0.46 0.26 4.92
N ASN A 45 -1.71 0.42 5.32
CA ASN A 45 -2.09 1.38 6.34
C ASN A 45 -1.63 0.94 7.74
N TRP A 46 -1.28 1.91 8.59
CA TRP A 46 -0.90 1.62 9.98
C TRP A 46 -2.04 1.00 10.78
N HIS A 47 -3.28 1.42 10.53
CA HIS A 47 -4.44 0.86 11.20
C HIS A 47 -4.69 -0.62 10.84
N VAL A 48 -4.25 -1.07 9.66
CA VAL A 48 -4.36 -2.47 9.21
C VAL A 48 -3.43 -3.37 10.03
N VAL A 49 -2.24 -2.89 10.38
CA VAL A 49 -1.23 -3.65 11.13
C VAL A 49 -1.39 -3.52 12.64
N SER A 50 -1.91 -2.39 13.12
CA SER A 50 -2.12 -2.17 14.55
C SER A 50 -3.49 -2.65 15.03
N GLY A 51 -4.45 -2.82 14.11
CA GLY A 51 -5.86 -3.07 14.45
C GLY A 51 -6.52 -1.89 15.17
N ARG A 52 -5.91 -0.70 15.15
CA ARG A 52 -6.29 0.47 15.94
C ARG A 52 -6.50 1.69 15.06
N HIS A 53 -7.41 2.55 15.47
CA HIS A 53 -7.59 3.86 14.85
C HIS A 53 -6.35 4.74 15.13
N PRO A 54 -5.75 5.41 14.14
CA PRO A 54 -4.51 6.16 14.30
C PRO A 54 -4.62 7.34 15.27
N GLU A 55 -5.74 8.06 15.26
CA GLU A 55 -5.95 9.22 16.15
C GLU A 55 -6.47 8.85 17.55
N THR A 56 -7.29 7.81 17.69
CA THR A 56 -7.98 7.49 18.94
C THR A 56 -7.42 6.27 19.66
N GLU A 57 -6.55 5.50 18.99
CA GLU A 57 -5.92 4.25 19.44
C GLU A 57 -6.90 3.13 19.84
N LYS A 58 -8.20 3.36 19.63
CA LYS A 58 -9.26 2.38 19.88
C LYS A 58 -9.16 1.26 18.87
N CYS A 59 -9.39 0.03 19.33
CA CYS A 59 -9.46 -1.13 18.44
C CYS A 59 -10.60 -0.95 17.43
N LEU A 60 -10.32 -1.25 16.16
CA LEU A 60 -11.29 -1.12 15.07
C LEU A 60 -12.28 -2.30 15.03
N HIS A 61 -11.89 -3.47 15.55
CA HIS A 61 -12.77 -4.63 15.63
C HIS A 61 -13.58 -4.65 16.93
N SER A 62 -14.85 -5.03 16.85
CA SER A 62 -15.76 -5.15 18.00
C SER A 62 -15.32 -6.19 19.05
N GLN A 63 -14.43 -7.11 18.67
CA GLN A 63 -13.78 -8.07 19.58
C GLN A 63 -12.36 -7.67 20.03
N ALA A 64 -11.93 -6.43 19.75
CA ALA A 64 -10.65 -5.86 20.21
C ALA A 64 -9.35 -6.59 19.80
N GLY A 65 -9.38 -7.47 18.79
CA GLY A 65 -8.20 -8.18 18.31
C GLY A 65 -7.20 -7.24 17.62
N VAL A 66 -5.98 -7.18 18.16
CA VAL A 66 -4.80 -6.67 17.44
C VAL A 66 -4.33 -7.80 16.53
N PRO A 67 -4.15 -7.59 15.22
CA PRO A 67 -3.73 -8.66 14.31
C PRO A 67 -2.33 -9.16 14.69
N ASP A 68 -2.12 -10.47 14.68
CA ASP A 68 -0.82 -11.09 14.93
C ASP A 68 -0.01 -11.31 13.64
N ARG A 69 -0.72 -11.47 12.51
CA ARG A 69 -0.14 -11.64 11.17
C ARG A 69 -1.00 -11.01 10.08
N LEU A 70 -0.36 -10.74 8.95
CA LEU A 70 -1.02 -10.48 7.69
C LEU A 70 -0.84 -11.66 6.75
N THR A 71 -1.91 -12.15 6.15
CA THR A 71 -1.82 -13.02 4.98
C THR A 71 -1.90 -12.15 3.72
N VAL A 72 -0.88 -12.20 2.88
CA VAL A 72 -0.79 -11.46 1.61
C VAL A 72 -1.00 -12.43 0.45
N PHE A 73 -1.88 -12.05 -0.48
CA PHE A 73 -2.29 -12.90 -1.58
C PHE A 73 -1.64 -12.48 -2.88
N PHE A 74 -0.82 -13.36 -3.43
CA PHE A 74 -0.15 -13.20 -4.71
C PHE A 74 -0.92 -13.94 -5.79
N GLN A 75 -1.25 -13.25 -6.88
CA GLN A 75 -1.95 -13.88 -8.01
C GLN A 75 -1.03 -14.89 -8.70
N ASN A 76 -1.42 -16.16 -8.76
CA ASN A 76 -0.68 -17.17 -9.50
C ASN A 76 -0.61 -16.80 -10.99
N ILE A 77 0.50 -17.12 -11.65
CA ILE A 77 0.65 -16.93 -13.11
C ILE A 77 -0.32 -17.82 -13.88
N ASP A 78 -0.57 -19.03 -13.38
CA ASP A 78 -1.70 -19.82 -13.85
C ASP A 78 -2.97 -19.34 -13.14
N LEU A 79 -3.80 -18.59 -13.86
CA LEU A 79 -5.05 -18.02 -13.33
C LEU A 79 -6.09 -19.09 -12.95
N GLN A 80 -5.87 -20.37 -13.28
CA GLN A 80 -6.71 -21.49 -12.83
C GLN A 80 -6.34 -22.00 -11.44
N LEU A 81 -5.15 -21.66 -10.93
CA LEU A 81 -4.69 -22.05 -9.61
C LEU A 81 -5.10 -21.01 -8.56
N ASP A 82 -5.19 -21.49 -7.33
CA ASP A 82 -5.37 -20.63 -6.17
C ASP A 82 -4.20 -19.64 -6.02
N PRO A 83 -4.46 -18.44 -5.45
CA PRO A 83 -3.39 -17.50 -5.12
C PRO A 83 -2.37 -18.12 -4.18
N ILE A 84 -1.13 -17.65 -4.29
CA ILE A 84 -0.08 -17.99 -3.34
C ILE A 84 -0.25 -17.10 -2.11
N GLU A 85 -0.47 -17.73 -0.97
CA GLU A 85 -0.59 -17.06 0.33
C GLU A 85 0.79 -16.95 1.00
N VAL A 86 1.13 -15.74 1.44
CA VAL A 86 2.33 -15.48 2.23
C VAL A 86 1.93 -14.84 3.54
N ASP A 87 2.25 -15.49 4.65
CA ASP A 87 2.05 -14.94 5.99
C ASP A 87 3.24 -14.07 6.41
N VAL A 88 2.92 -12.91 6.97
CA VAL A 88 3.88 -11.96 7.53
C VAL A 88 3.53 -11.71 8.99
N SER A 89 4.39 -12.16 9.90
CA SER A 89 4.24 -11.89 11.34
C SER A 89 4.39 -10.41 11.64
N LEU A 90 3.43 -9.85 12.38
CA LEU A 90 3.41 -8.44 12.76
C LEU A 90 4.21 -8.15 14.02
N PHE A 91 4.51 -9.19 14.82
CA PHE A 91 5.29 -9.10 16.04
C PHE A 91 6.40 -10.13 16.05
N ASP A 92 7.56 -9.71 16.53
CA ASP A 92 8.62 -10.58 17.03
C ASP A 92 8.56 -10.49 18.57
N GLU A 93 7.98 -11.52 19.18
CA GLU A 93 7.52 -11.51 20.58
C GLU A 93 6.54 -10.37 20.86
N GLU A 94 7.00 -9.25 21.43
CA GLU A 94 6.20 -8.05 21.70
C GLU A 94 6.61 -6.85 20.82
N THR A 95 7.64 -7.01 19.97
CA THR A 95 8.18 -5.92 19.16
C THR A 95 7.51 -5.89 17.79
N PRO A 96 6.88 -4.76 17.39
CA PRO A 96 6.36 -4.59 16.03
C PRO A 96 7.42 -4.80 14.96
N THR A 97 7.10 -5.59 13.93
CA THR A 97 8.01 -5.85 12.80
C THR A 97 7.89 -4.79 11.70
N TRP A 98 6.86 -3.94 11.76
CA TRP A 98 6.67 -2.85 10.81
C TRP A 98 7.43 -1.59 11.22
N SER A 99 7.85 -0.83 10.21
CA SER A 99 8.35 0.52 10.38
C SER A 99 7.23 1.54 10.18
N GLU A 100 7.26 2.64 10.94
CA GLU A 100 6.34 3.79 10.82
C GLU A 100 7.06 5.01 10.21
N HIS A 101 6.32 6.05 9.85
CA HIS A 101 6.94 7.29 9.37
C HIS A 101 7.89 7.87 10.42
N PRO A 102 9.18 8.15 10.13
CA PRO A 102 10.16 8.49 11.16
C PRO A 102 9.86 9.81 11.88
N ASP A 103 9.37 10.83 11.17
CA ASP A 103 9.12 12.15 11.76
C ASP A 103 7.72 12.30 12.36
N HIS A 104 6.78 11.42 11.99
CA HIS A 104 5.35 11.61 12.25
C HIS A 104 4.68 10.37 12.87
N GLY A 105 5.37 9.22 12.90
CA GLY A 105 4.87 7.95 13.42
C GLY A 105 3.50 7.58 12.87
N ARG A 106 2.67 6.99 13.72
CA ARG A 106 1.25 6.66 13.47
C ARG A 106 0.33 7.80 13.00
N LYS A 107 0.73 9.07 13.12
CA LYS A 107 -0.08 10.19 12.58
C LYS A 107 -0.16 10.14 11.06
N VAL A 108 0.82 9.49 10.45
CA VAL A 108 0.79 9.08 9.06
C VAL A 108 0.34 7.62 9.08
N ASP A 109 -0.84 7.35 8.54
CA ASP A 109 -1.44 6.00 8.54
C ASP A 109 -0.74 5.08 7.52
N LEU A 110 0.55 4.82 7.75
CA LEU A 110 1.43 4.04 6.88
C LEU A 110 2.30 3.10 7.71
N ALA A 111 2.39 1.85 7.27
CA ALA A 111 3.31 0.85 7.78
C ALA A 111 4.05 0.19 6.63
N ALA A 112 5.35 -0.05 6.83
CA ALA A 112 6.18 -0.86 5.93
C ALA A 112 6.69 -2.09 6.65
N ILE A 113 6.42 -3.27 6.09
CA ILE A 113 6.84 -4.56 6.65
C ILE A 113 7.71 -5.29 5.64
N LYS A 114 8.79 -5.92 6.08
CA LYS A 114 9.57 -6.81 5.20
C LYS A 114 8.72 -8.02 4.83
N ILE A 115 8.76 -8.41 3.57
CA ILE A 115 8.03 -9.58 3.07
C ILE A 115 8.90 -10.36 2.10
N ASP A 116 8.89 -11.68 2.25
CA ASP A 116 9.42 -12.60 1.26
C ASP A 116 8.35 -12.87 0.22
N VAL A 117 8.65 -12.57 -1.03
CA VAL A 117 7.70 -12.69 -2.14
C VAL A 117 7.95 -14.00 -2.90
N PRO A 118 6.92 -14.65 -3.45
CA PRO A 118 7.10 -15.82 -4.31
C PRO A 118 7.96 -15.49 -5.53
N HIS A 119 8.54 -16.52 -6.14
CA HIS A 119 9.36 -16.32 -7.32
C HIS A 119 8.52 -15.73 -8.46
N MET A 120 9.11 -14.84 -9.29
CA MET A 120 8.39 -14.20 -10.40
C MET A 120 7.92 -15.17 -11.50
N SER A 121 8.29 -16.46 -11.44
CA SER A 121 7.76 -17.50 -12.32
C SER A 121 6.52 -18.21 -11.76
N GLU A 122 6.12 -17.88 -10.53
CA GLU A 122 4.99 -18.50 -9.83
C GLU A 122 3.83 -17.52 -9.64
N ALA A 123 4.15 -16.24 -9.41
CA ALA A 123 3.15 -15.20 -9.18
C ALA A 123 3.35 -13.94 -10.03
N ASN A 124 2.22 -13.33 -10.39
CA ASN A 124 2.10 -12.00 -10.93
C ASN A 124 2.04 -10.97 -9.80
N TYR A 125 3.06 -10.14 -9.71
CA TYR A 125 3.08 -8.95 -8.85
C TYR A 125 4.04 -7.91 -9.41
N CYS A 126 3.84 -6.65 -9.04
CA CYS A 126 4.73 -5.56 -9.43
C CYS A 126 4.92 -4.59 -8.26
N ALA A 127 6.18 -4.35 -7.89
CA ALA A 127 6.48 -3.26 -6.98
C ALA A 127 6.22 -1.92 -7.69
N ILE A 128 5.47 -1.01 -7.04
CA ILE A 128 5.02 0.24 -7.66
C ILE A 128 6.20 1.08 -8.17
N ASN A 129 7.32 1.06 -7.44
CA ASN A 129 8.52 1.82 -7.78
C ASN A 129 9.40 1.16 -8.86
N ALA A 130 9.04 -0.04 -9.34
CA ALA A 130 9.65 -0.68 -10.51
C ALA A 130 8.98 -0.26 -11.82
N ILE A 131 7.75 0.25 -11.76
CA ILE A 131 7.01 0.71 -12.94
C ILE A 131 7.58 2.05 -13.40
N LYS A 132 8.15 2.07 -14.61
CA LYS A 132 8.51 3.31 -15.29
C LYS A 132 7.23 4.04 -15.66
N SER A 133 7.00 5.18 -15.03
CA SER A 133 5.85 6.04 -15.32
C SER A 133 6.33 7.40 -15.80
N MET A 134 5.59 7.97 -16.75
CA MET A 134 5.83 9.32 -17.24
C MET A 134 5.30 10.33 -16.22
N ASP A 135 5.99 11.47 -16.11
CA ASP A 135 5.52 12.58 -15.30
C ASP A 135 4.29 13.21 -15.96
N LEU A 136 3.12 12.83 -15.46
CA LEU A 136 1.89 13.51 -15.81
C LEU A 136 1.67 14.67 -14.85
N ARG A 137 1.45 15.87 -15.42
CA ARG A 137 1.07 17.04 -14.64
C ARG A 137 -0.39 16.88 -14.21
N GLN A 138 -0.59 16.41 -12.98
CA GLN A 138 -1.90 16.31 -12.34
C GLN A 138 -2.47 17.70 -12.03
N ARG A 139 -3.77 17.87 -12.29
CA ARG A 139 -4.55 19.08 -11.99
C ARG A 139 -5.89 18.70 -11.37
N VAL A 140 -6.50 19.66 -10.67
CA VAL A 140 -7.90 19.55 -10.24
C VAL A 140 -8.77 19.26 -11.46
N GLY A 141 -9.66 18.28 -11.32
CA GLY A 141 -10.54 17.80 -12.38
C GLY A 141 -9.94 16.71 -13.28
N ASP A 142 -8.63 16.46 -13.23
CA ASP A 142 -8.04 15.34 -13.99
C ASP A 142 -8.57 14.00 -13.45
N ARG A 143 -8.77 13.04 -14.36
CA ARG A 143 -9.21 11.69 -14.00
C ARG A 143 -8.09 10.92 -13.32
N CYS A 144 -8.45 10.17 -12.30
CA CYS A 144 -7.60 9.20 -11.64
C CYS A 144 -8.33 7.87 -11.43
N TYR A 145 -7.56 6.81 -11.20
CA TYR A 145 -8.08 5.50 -10.81
C TYR A 145 -7.50 5.10 -9.47
N ILE A 146 -8.36 4.68 -8.55
CA ILE A 146 -8.00 4.10 -7.26
C ILE A 146 -8.16 2.60 -7.41
N LEU A 147 -7.08 1.85 -7.16
CA LEU A 147 -7.08 0.40 -7.26
C LEU A 147 -6.99 -0.21 -5.86
N GLY A 148 -7.77 -1.26 -5.62
CA GLY A 148 -7.73 -2.01 -4.36
C GLY A 148 -8.77 -3.11 -4.29
N PHE A 149 -8.96 -3.69 -3.10
CA PHE A 149 -9.82 -4.85 -2.88
C PHE A 149 -11.02 -4.53 -1.98
N PRO A 150 -11.94 -3.65 -2.43
CA PRO A 150 -12.95 -3.02 -1.59
C PRO A 150 -14.01 -3.94 -0.99
N PHE A 151 -14.06 -5.19 -1.44
CA PHE A 151 -15.00 -6.19 -0.98
C PHE A 151 -14.26 -7.52 -0.77
N GLY A 152 -12.97 -7.42 -0.42
CA GLY A 152 -12.02 -8.51 -0.43
C GLY A 152 -11.63 -8.94 -1.83
N ARG A 153 -10.96 -10.09 -1.91
CA ARG A 153 -10.59 -10.75 -3.15
C ARG A 153 -11.82 -11.39 -3.79
N GLN A 154 -12.22 -10.91 -4.97
CA GLN A 154 -13.40 -11.37 -5.70
C GLN A 154 -13.06 -11.70 -7.16
N GLY A 155 -13.93 -12.45 -7.83
CA GLY A 155 -13.80 -12.78 -9.25
C GLY A 155 -12.47 -13.43 -9.59
N TYR A 156 -11.75 -12.87 -10.56
CA TYR A 156 -10.44 -13.36 -11.02
C TYR A 156 -9.26 -12.98 -10.12
N GLY A 157 -9.51 -12.44 -8.93
CA GLY A 157 -8.45 -12.17 -7.95
C GLY A 157 -7.64 -10.89 -8.19
N PHE A 158 -8.07 -10.03 -9.11
CA PHE A 158 -7.46 -8.73 -9.42
C PHE A 158 -8.18 -7.58 -8.69
N PRO A 159 -7.49 -6.43 -8.49
CA PRO A 159 -8.09 -5.29 -7.82
C PRO A 159 -9.23 -4.69 -8.64
N VAL A 160 -10.17 -4.05 -7.93
CA VAL A 160 -11.18 -3.20 -8.56
C VAL A 160 -10.56 -1.87 -8.94
N TRP A 161 -10.75 -1.46 -10.19
CA TRP A 161 -10.37 -0.14 -10.68
C TRP A 161 -11.55 0.81 -10.52
N LYS A 162 -11.41 1.81 -9.65
CA LYS A 162 -12.45 2.80 -9.41
C LYS A 162 -12.05 4.17 -9.96
N GLY A 163 -12.84 4.67 -10.89
CA GLY A 163 -12.67 6.01 -11.45
C GLY A 163 -13.05 7.11 -10.45
N GLY A 164 -12.31 8.21 -10.51
CA GLY A 164 -12.62 9.47 -9.83
C GLY A 164 -11.93 10.65 -10.51
N THR A 165 -12.06 11.83 -9.92
CA THR A 165 -11.35 13.04 -10.33
C THR A 165 -10.67 13.69 -9.15
N PHE A 166 -9.55 14.36 -9.39
CA PHE A 166 -8.90 15.16 -8.34
C PHE A 166 -9.82 16.32 -7.92
N ALA A 167 -10.23 16.34 -6.65
CA ALA A 167 -11.14 17.34 -6.09
C ALA A 167 -10.40 18.46 -5.33
N SER A 168 -9.16 18.22 -4.91
CA SER A 168 -8.28 19.22 -4.30
C SER A 168 -6.98 19.39 -5.10
N GLU A 169 -6.29 20.51 -4.90
CA GLU A 169 -5.03 20.84 -5.60
C GLU A 169 -3.91 19.78 -5.35
N PRO A 170 -3.58 18.92 -6.34
CA PRO A 170 -2.61 17.84 -6.15
C PRO A 170 -1.19 18.37 -5.86
N TYR A 171 -0.85 19.56 -6.37
CA TYR A 171 0.45 20.19 -6.13
C TYR A 171 0.69 20.48 -4.64
N LEU A 172 -0.35 20.90 -3.91
CA LEU A 172 -0.22 21.31 -2.52
C LEU A 172 0.01 20.14 -1.56
N SER A 173 -0.44 18.93 -1.89
CA SER A 173 -0.19 17.74 -1.06
C SER A 173 1.30 17.49 -0.81
N LYS A 174 2.15 17.80 -1.80
CA LYS A 174 3.61 17.63 -1.74
C LYS A 174 4.30 18.63 -0.79
N ILE A 175 3.62 19.71 -0.46
CA ILE A 175 4.15 20.82 0.35
C ILE A 175 3.57 20.77 1.76
N THR A 176 2.30 20.42 1.86
CA THR A 176 1.52 20.48 3.11
C THR A 176 1.48 19.16 3.86
N ASN A 177 1.88 18.05 3.23
CA ASN A 177 1.64 16.68 3.71
C ASN A 177 0.15 16.32 3.89
N GLU A 178 -0.76 17.16 3.37
CA GLU A 178 -2.19 16.90 3.42
C GLU A 178 -2.63 15.93 2.32
N PRO A 179 -3.68 15.14 2.56
CA PRO A 179 -4.21 14.20 1.59
C PRO A 179 -4.82 14.91 0.35
N ILE A 180 -4.64 14.30 -0.83
CA ILE A 180 -5.27 14.75 -2.09
C ILE A 180 -6.71 14.25 -2.18
N LEU A 181 -7.71 15.09 -1.93
CA LEU A 181 -9.10 14.71 -2.09
C LEU A 181 -9.42 14.27 -3.54
N VAL A 182 -10.14 13.15 -3.67
CA VAL A 182 -10.64 12.61 -4.93
C VAL A 182 -12.16 12.52 -4.85
N ASP A 183 -12.84 13.08 -5.84
CA ASP A 183 -14.29 12.92 -6.02
C ASP A 183 -14.58 11.57 -6.67
N SER A 184 -15.22 10.69 -5.91
CA SER A 184 -15.65 9.36 -6.35
C SER A 184 -16.76 8.87 -5.43
N ALA A 185 -17.65 8.01 -5.93
CA ALA A 185 -18.70 7.39 -5.12
C ALA A 185 -18.11 6.40 -4.10
N SER A 186 -17.56 6.85 -2.96
CA SER A 186 -16.91 6.00 -1.95
C SER A 186 -17.89 5.30 -1.01
N ARG A 187 -17.51 4.08 -0.57
CA ARG A 187 -18.10 3.39 0.60
C ARG A 187 -16.97 3.19 1.63
N PRO A 188 -17.24 3.25 2.94
CA PRO A 188 -16.21 3.10 3.97
C PRO A 188 -15.47 1.75 3.91
N GLY A 189 -14.18 1.75 4.23
CA GLY A 189 -13.50 0.62 4.88
C GLY A 189 -12.58 -0.28 4.06
N VAL A 190 -12.35 -0.09 2.76
CA VAL A 190 -11.69 -1.16 1.98
C VAL A 190 -10.89 -0.69 0.73
N TRP A 191 -10.75 0.61 0.53
CA TRP A 191 -9.88 1.17 -0.53
C TRP A 191 -8.55 1.61 0.09
N LEU A 192 -7.51 1.81 -0.73
CA LEU A 192 -6.35 2.66 -0.37
C LEU A 192 -6.75 4.15 -0.24
N SER A 193 -7.94 4.42 0.32
CA SER A 193 -8.49 5.72 0.67
C SER A 193 -9.73 5.56 1.59
N CYS A 194 -9.83 6.46 2.58
CA CYS A 194 -10.95 6.72 3.51
C CYS A 194 -10.88 6.03 4.90
N ASP A 195 -9.90 6.45 5.70
CA ASP A 195 -10.10 6.88 7.10
C ASP A 195 -9.73 8.40 7.15
N PRO A 196 -10.22 9.24 8.09
CA PRO A 196 -9.98 10.68 8.12
C PRO A 196 -8.50 11.10 8.17
N ALA A 197 -7.57 10.16 8.35
CA ALA A 197 -6.15 10.38 8.60
C ALA A 197 -5.20 10.20 7.39
N GLY A 198 -5.69 9.89 6.19
CA GLY A 198 -4.93 10.03 4.94
C GLY A 198 -3.86 8.97 4.62
N ILE A 199 -3.90 8.46 3.38
CA ILE A 199 -2.79 8.15 2.44
C ILE A 199 -3.37 7.54 1.16
N TRP A 200 -2.73 7.86 0.03
CA TRP A 200 -3.18 7.56 -1.33
C TRP A 200 -2.30 6.49 -1.98
N ALA A 201 -2.91 5.49 -2.60
CA ALA A 201 -2.27 4.81 -3.71
C ALA A 201 -2.73 5.48 -5.01
N ILE A 202 -1.93 6.44 -5.47
CA ILE A 202 -1.95 6.90 -6.85
C ILE A 202 -0.57 6.58 -7.39
N GLY A 203 -0.47 5.58 -8.26
CA GLY A 203 0.72 5.43 -9.09
C GLY A 203 0.85 6.65 -10.01
N MET A 204 2.05 7.26 -10.09
CA MET A 204 2.65 7.89 -11.30
C MET A 204 3.86 8.81 -11.00
N GLY A 205 4.92 8.67 -11.81
CA GLY A 205 5.83 9.70 -12.35
C GLY A 205 7.07 10.10 -11.52
N ARG A 206 8.27 10.09 -12.13
CA ARG A 206 9.54 10.57 -11.54
C ARG A 206 10.28 11.53 -12.50
N TRP A 207 10.61 12.76 -12.07
CA TRP A 207 11.40 13.76 -12.83
C TRP A 207 12.83 14.00 -12.27
N ASN A 208 13.76 14.47 -13.13
CA ASN A 208 15.23 14.20 -13.12
C ASN A 208 16.19 15.39 -12.83
N ASP A 209 17.45 15.02 -12.54
CA ASP A 209 18.80 15.65 -12.71
C ASP A 209 19.25 16.99 -12.06
N ARG A 210 20.20 16.91 -11.08
CA ARG A 210 21.48 17.68 -10.93
C ARG A 210 22.41 17.08 -9.82
N PRO A 211 23.75 17.33 -9.83
CA PRO A 211 24.76 16.56 -9.08
C PRO A 211 25.20 17.17 -7.73
N CYS A 212 25.77 16.29 -6.89
CA CYS A 212 26.53 16.51 -5.63
C CYS A 212 25.81 17.15 -4.43
N SER A 213 25.93 16.42 -3.29
CA SER A 213 25.94 16.85 -1.88
C SER A 213 24.89 17.87 -1.43
N GLU A 214 24.15 17.51 -0.37
CA GLU A 214 23.23 18.36 0.42
C GLU A 214 21.72 18.24 0.08
N TRP A 215 21.01 17.59 1.01
CA TRP A 215 19.62 17.80 1.45
C TRP A 215 18.53 18.20 0.44
N ALA A 216 17.59 17.28 0.17
CA ALA A 216 16.13 17.55 0.10
C ALA A 216 15.37 16.27 -0.24
N TRP A 217 14.82 15.65 0.80
CA TRP A 217 13.94 14.50 0.78
C TRP A 217 12.65 14.81 0.01
N ARG A 218 12.54 14.38 -1.26
CA ARG A 218 11.31 14.48 -2.05
C ARG A 218 10.70 13.11 -2.27
N GLN A 219 9.43 12.98 -1.88
CA GLN A 219 8.52 11.82 -1.90
C GLN A 219 8.49 11.01 -0.59
N SER A 220 7.45 11.25 0.23
CA SER A 220 7.24 10.77 1.61
C SER A 220 7.03 9.26 1.78
N ILE A 221 7.23 8.44 0.75
CA ILE A 221 6.93 7.00 0.80
C ILE A 221 8.20 6.14 0.62
N GLY A 222 9.33 6.69 0.13
CA GLY A 222 10.40 5.85 -0.43
C GLY A 222 11.75 5.75 0.29
N ARG A 223 12.11 6.68 1.20
CA ARG A 223 13.44 6.62 1.87
C ARG A 223 13.41 6.44 3.39
N ASN A 224 12.37 6.90 4.05
CA ASN A 224 12.42 7.16 5.49
C ASN A 224 12.05 5.94 6.36
N LEU A 225 11.32 4.97 5.81
CA LEU A 225 10.98 3.71 6.49
C LEU A 225 12.12 2.69 6.49
N CYS A 226 12.98 2.67 5.46
CA CYS A 226 14.13 1.75 5.40
C CYS A 226 15.45 2.39 5.84
N GLY A 227 15.46 3.67 6.23
CA GLY A 227 16.67 4.37 6.69
C GLY A 227 16.99 4.11 8.17
N SER A 228 15.97 3.82 8.98
CA SER A 228 16.10 3.52 10.41
C SER A 228 16.35 2.05 10.73
N VAL A 229 16.29 1.16 9.73
CA VAL A 229 16.57 -0.29 9.87
C VAL A 229 18.05 -0.62 9.56
N ALA A 230 18.90 0.41 9.44
CA ALA A 230 20.33 0.27 9.20
C ALA A 230 21.11 1.15 10.18
N HIS A 231 21.04 0.78 11.46
CA HIS A 231 22.13 0.93 12.41
C HIS A 231 22.26 -0.35 13.22
#